data_AF-A6K2D5-F1
#
_entry.id   AF-A6K2D5-F1
#
_cell.length_a   1.000
_cell.length_b   1.000
_cell.length_c   1.000
_cell.angle_alpha   90.00
_cell.angle_beta   90.00
_cell.angle_gamma   90.00
#
_symmetry.space_group_name_H-M   'P 1'
#
loop_
_entity.id
_entity.type
_entity.pdbx_description
1 polymer ?
#
loop_
_entity_poly.entity_id
_entity_poly.type
_entity_poly.pdbx_seq_one_letter_code
_entity_poly.pdbx_strand_id
1 'polypeptide(L)'
;MEEALAVRKEWPSRRARGSPFVRSSTIVRSQTFSPGARSQYVCRLYRSDSDSSTLPRKSHFIRNTLERRTLRYKQSCRSSMAELMARTSLDLELDLQASRTRQRQLNEEIGTLRELRQRLEDAQLRGQTDLPHWVLRDERFRSLLKEAERQTRQTKLDYHQEQVAEKMLKKASKEIYQLRGQNHKEPIQVQTFREKIAFFTRPRINIPPLPADDV
;
A
#
# COMPACT_ATOMS: atom_id res chain seq x y z
N MET A 1 38.62 23.26 -52.48
CA MET A 1 37.96 24.39 -53.15
C MET A 1 36.54 23.95 -53.46
N GLU A 2 35.47 24.60 -53.09
CA GLU A 2 35.15 25.79 -52.28
C GLU A 2 33.61 25.78 -52.25
N GLU A 3 33.03 25.51 -51.09
CA GLU A 3 32.12 26.40 -50.34
C GLU A 3 30.84 26.91 -51.06
N ALA A 4 29.72 26.57 -50.40
CA ALA A 4 28.37 27.14 -50.33
C ALA A 4 27.81 28.08 -51.42
N LEU A 5 26.51 27.92 -51.72
CA LEU A 5 25.49 28.94 -51.40
C LEU A 5 24.07 28.38 -51.58
N ALA A 6 23.19 28.85 -50.69
CA ALA A 6 21.79 28.47 -50.50
C ALA A 6 20.86 28.86 -51.68
N VAL A 7 19.62 28.34 -51.69
CA VAL A 7 18.38 29.12 -51.61
C VAL A 7 17.15 28.21 -51.64
N ARG A 8 16.16 28.64 -50.85
CA ARG A 8 14.84 28.11 -50.52
C ARG A 8 14.01 27.61 -51.71
N LYS A 9 13.17 26.60 -51.45
CA LYS A 9 12.08 26.18 -52.34
C LYS A 9 10.78 26.05 -51.54
N GLU A 10 9.93 27.07 -51.62
CA GLU A 10 8.50 26.99 -51.29
C GLU A 10 7.76 26.27 -52.41
N TRP A 11 6.84 25.36 -52.08
CA TRP A 11 5.68 25.02 -52.93
C TRP A 11 4.45 24.69 -52.05
N PRO A 12 3.23 24.80 -52.61
CA PRO A 12 2.07 25.32 -51.90
C PRO A 12 1.00 24.28 -51.53
N SER A 13 0.11 24.76 -50.65
CA SER A 13 -1.31 24.44 -50.48
C SER A 13 -2.01 23.64 -51.60
N ARG A 14 -2.74 22.55 -51.25
CA ARG A 14 -4.23 22.50 -51.26
C ARG A 14 -4.82 21.08 -51.15
N ARG A 15 -5.86 20.99 -50.29
CA ARG A 15 -7.06 20.11 -50.30
C ARG A 15 -6.88 18.63 -49.92
N ALA A 16 -7.39 18.22 -48.76
CA ALA A 16 -8.78 17.94 -48.38
C ALA A 16 -9.19 16.48 -48.67
N ARG A 17 -9.33 15.69 -47.60
CA ARG A 17 -10.30 14.58 -47.49
C ARG A 17 -10.89 14.62 -46.08
N GLY A 18 -12.04 15.28 -45.96
CA GLY A 18 -12.93 15.08 -44.82
C GLY A 18 -13.54 13.69 -44.91
N SER A 19 -13.60 12.98 -43.79
CA SER A 19 -14.51 11.84 -43.67
C SER A 19 -15.80 12.33 -42.99
N PRO A 20 -16.97 11.91 -43.47
CA PRO A 20 -18.23 12.27 -42.86
C PRO A 20 -18.49 11.31 -41.70
N PHE A 21 -18.32 11.75 -40.46
CA PHE A 21 -18.83 10.99 -39.32
C PHE A 21 -20.35 11.20 -39.26
N VAL A 22 -21.07 10.43 -40.06
CA VAL A 22 -22.51 10.25 -39.92
C VAL A 22 -22.73 9.42 -38.66
N ARG A 23 -23.19 10.06 -37.59
CA ARG A 23 -24.05 9.41 -36.61
C ARG A 23 -25.26 10.31 -36.37
N SER A 24 -26.29 10.04 -37.17
CA SER A 24 -27.66 10.38 -36.86
C SER A 24 -28.05 9.69 -35.56
N SER A 25 -27.87 10.36 -34.44
CA SER A 25 -28.72 10.18 -33.27
C SER A 25 -29.01 11.57 -32.72
N THR A 26 -30.22 12.07 -32.98
CA THR A 26 -30.76 13.21 -32.27
C THR A 26 -31.01 12.75 -30.83
N ILE A 27 -29.96 12.77 -30.00
CA ILE A 27 -30.11 12.51 -28.58
C ILE A 27 -30.70 13.79 -27.99
N VAL A 28 -32.00 13.77 -27.71
CA VAL A 28 -32.64 14.80 -26.88
C VAL A 28 -32.10 14.61 -25.46
N ARG A 29 -31.09 15.39 -25.09
CA ARG A 29 -30.57 15.45 -23.72
C ARG A 29 -31.13 16.71 -23.06
N SER A 30 -31.46 16.60 -21.78
CA SER A 30 -31.85 17.75 -20.96
C SER A 30 -30.81 18.86 -21.06
N GLN A 31 -31.32 20.09 -21.10
CA GLN A 31 -30.55 21.31 -21.25
C GLN A 31 -29.68 21.57 -20.01
N THR A 32 -28.54 20.89 -19.94
CA THR A 32 -27.47 21.22 -18.99
C THR A 32 -26.14 21.05 -19.72
N PHE A 33 -25.68 22.19 -20.25
CA PHE A 33 -24.30 22.50 -20.65
C PHE A 33 -23.68 21.69 -21.81
N SER A 34 -24.29 21.77 -23.00
CA SER A 34 -23.56 21.50 -24.25
C SER A 34 -22.90 22.79 -24.74
N PRO A 35 -21.58 22.81 -25.07
CA PRO A 35 -20.95 23.99 -25.66
C PRO A 35 -21.60 24.24 -27.02
N GLY A 36 -22.35 25.32 -27.16
CA GLY A 36 -22.95 25.71 -28.44
C GLY A 36 -21.87 25.96 -29.49
N ALA A 37 -22.18 25.67 -30.76
CA ALA A 37 -21.30 25.80 -31.92
C ALA A 37 -20.81 27.24 -32.24
N ARG A 38 -21.00 28.20 -31.32
CA ARG A 38 -20.57 29.60 -31.42
C ARG A 38 -19.65 30.06 -30.29
N SER A 39 -19.26 29.20 -29.34
CA SER A 39 -18.42 29.60 -28.22
C SER A 39 -17.12 28.80 -28.17
N GLN A 40 -16.05 29.34 -28.79
CA GLN A 40 -14.70 28.82 -28.64
C GLN A 40 -14.13 29.29 -27.30
N TYR A 41 -14.50 28.63 -26.20
CA TYR A 41 -13.82 28.84 -24.92
C TYR A 41 -12.40 28.25 -25.01
N VAL A 42 -11.42 29.10 -25.33
CA VAL A 42 -10.00 28.73 -25.23
C VAL A 42 -9.58 28.93 -23.78
N CYS A 43 -9.62 27.85 -22.99
CA CYS A 43 -9.05 27.83 -21.66
C CYS A 43 -7.51 27.90 -21.74
N ARG A 44 -6.96 29.11 -21.85
CA ARG A 44 -5.53 29.35 -21.60
C ARG A 44 -5.30 29.29 -20.09
N LEU A 45 -5.01 28.09 -19.61
CA LEU A 45 -4.54 27.86 -18.26
C LEU A 45 -3.17 28.54 -18.12
N TYR A 46 -3.13 29.76 -17.60
CA TYR A 46 -1.89 30.32 -17.07
C TYR A 46 -1.49 29.42 -15.90
N ARG A 47 -0.48 28.59 -16.13
CA ARG A 47 0.11 27.78 -15.07
C ARG A 47 0.82 28.75 -14.15
N SER A 48 0.32 28.90 -12.93
CA SER A 48 1.05 29.58 -11.87
C SER A 48 2.40 28.91 -11.68
N ASP A 49 3.45 29.73 -11.67
CA ASP A 49 4.84 29.35 -11.44
C ASP A 49 5.04 28.79 -10.02
N SER A 50 4.74 27.50 -9.83
CA SER A 50 5.28 26.74 -8.71
C SER A 50 6.57 26.05 -9.18
N ASP A 51 7.69 26.65 -8.83
CA ASP A 51 9.05 26.26 -9.19
C ASP A 51 9.47 24.84 -8.77
N SER A 52 10.42 24.31 -9.55
CA SER A 52 11.33 23.19 -9.27
C SER A 52 10.89 21.75 -9.54
N SER A 53 11.13 21.32 -10.78
CA SER A 53 12.23 20.37 -11.05
C SER A 53 12.39 20.17 -12.57
N THR A 54 13.11 21.09 -13.22
CA THR A 54 13.66 20.81 -14.55
C THR A 54 14.95 20.01 -14.41
N LEU A 55 14.86 18.68 -14.43
CA LEU A 55 15.98 17.86 -14.88
C LEU A 55 15.66 17.34 -16.28
N PRO A 56 16.28 17.88 -17.34
CA PRO A 56 16.10 17.38 -18.69
C PRO A 56 17.07 16.22 -18.89
N ARG A 57 16.83 15.07 -18.25
CA ARG A 57 17.44 13.80 -18.67
C ARG A 57 16.43 12.70 -18.44
N LYS A 58 16.21 11.88 -19.47
CA LYS A 58 15.51 10.59 -19.41
C LYS A 58 16.09 9.80 -18.23
N SER A 59 15.46 9.91 -17.06
CA SER A 59 15.65 8.92 -16.01
C SER A 59 14.51 7.93 -16.15
N HIS A 60 14.87 6.65 -16.22
CA HIS A 60 13.88 5.59 -16.25
C HIS A 60 13.05 5.72 -14.97
N PHE A 61 11.73 5.68 -15.11
CA PHE A 61 10.83 5.73 -13.98
C PHE A 61 11.09 4.53 -13.07
N ILE A 62 11.80 4.73 -11.95
CA ILE A 62 12.00 3.69 -10.95
C ILE A 62 10.92 3.86 -9.89
N ARG A 63 10.02 2.87 -9.77
CA ARG A 63 9.05 2.81 -8.66
C ARG A 63 9.82 2.57 -7.36
N ASN A 64 9.48 3.31 -6.30
CA ASN A 64 10.08 3.22 -4.95
C ASN A 64 11.51 3.79 -4.79
N THR A 65 11.87 4.89 -5.44
CA THR A 65 13.04 5.66 -5.00
C THR A 65 12.80 6.26 -3.61
N LEU A 66 13.85 6.37 -2.80
CA LEU A 66 13.77 6.91 -1.43
C LEU A 66 13.17 8.33 -1.41
N GLU A 67 13.46 9.12 -2.44
CA GLU A 67 12.94 10.47 -2.68
C GLU A 67 11.43 10.52 -2.95
N ARG A 68 10.82 9.40 -3.36
CA ARG A 68 9.38 9.28 -3.66
C ARG A 68 8.62 8.41 -2.66
N ARG A 69 9.25 7.94 -1.57
CA ARG A 69 8.54 7.25 -0.50
C ARG A 69 7.64 8.26 0.20
N THR A 70 6.35 8.22 -0.12
CA THR A 70 5.34 8.79 0.78
C THR A 70 5.54 8.16 2.15
N LEU A 71 5.49 8.97 3.21
CA LEU A 71 5.53 8.58 4.63
C LEU A 71 4.29 7.75 5.06
N ARG A 72 3.71 6.98 4.14
CA ARG A 72 2.68 5.99 4.43
C ARG A 72 3.39 4.81 5.06
N TYR A 73 3.33 4.75 6.39
CA TYR A 73 3.49 3.51 7.11
C TYR A 73 2.66 2.44 6.38
N LYS A 74 3.33 1.39 5.89
CA LYS A 74 2.63 0.17 5.48
C LYS A 74 2.09 -0.44 6.77
N GLN A 75 0.92 0.01 7.20
CA GLN A 75 0.18 -0.63 8.27
C GLN A 75 -0.08 -2.05 7.78
N SER A 76 0.49 -3.04 8.50
CA SER A 76 0.16 -4.44 8.27
C SER A 76 -1.36 -4.54 8.29
N CYS A 77 -1.94 -4.96 7.17
CA CYS A 77 -3.37 -5.04 6.94
C CYS A 77 -4.01 -6.01 7.95
N ARG A 78 -4.34 -5.50 9.14
CA ARG A 78 -5.33 -6.08 10.01
C ARG A 78 -6.66 -5.65 9.43
N SER A 79 -7.31 -6.56 8.69
CA SER A 79 -8.64 -6.36 8.11
C SER A 79 -9.57 -5.83 9.20
N SER A 80 -9.96 -4.56 9.12
CA SER A 80 -10.92 -4.01 10.07
C SER A 80 -12.33 -4.48 9.70
N MET A 81 -13.21 -4.64 10.68
CA MET A 81 -14.63 -4.97 10.42
C MET A 81 -15.28 -3.98 9.44
N ALA A 82 -14.86 -2.70 9.47
CA ALA A 82 -15.33 -1.67 8.54
C ALA A 82 -14.85 -1.90 7.09
N GLU A 83 -13.65 -2.43 6.91
CA GLU A 83 -13.11 -2.80 5.60
C GLU A 83 -13.80 -4.03 5.02
N LEU A 84 -14.25 -4.96 5.88
CA LEU A 84 -15.05 -6.12 5.47
C LEU A 84 -16.45 -5.69 4.99
N MET A 85 -17.07 -4.72 5.65
CA MET A 85 -18.39 -4.18 5.29
C MET A 85 -18.38 -3.31 4.03
N ALA A 86 -17.21 -2.81 3.62
CA ALA A 86 -17.04 -2.04 2.39
C ALA A 86 -16.74 -2.92 1.15
N ARG A 87 -16.56 -4.24 1.31
CA ARG A 87 -16.26 -5.16 0.20
C ARG A 87 -17.50 -5.49 -0.60
N THR A 88 -17.40 -5.33 -1.91
CA THR A 88 -18.42 -5.75 -2.85
C THR A 88 -18.39 -7.27 -3.05
N SER A 89 -19.46 -7.84 -3.61
CA SER A 89 -19.50 -9.27 -3.96
C SER A 89 -18.37 -9.69 -4.91
N LEU A 90 -17.96 -8.79 -5.82
CA LEU A 90 -16.82 -8.99 -6.71
C LEU A 90 -15.50 -9.06 -5.95
N ASP A 91 -15.29 -8.18 -4.95
CA ASP A 91 -14.06 -8.17 -4.13
C ASP A 91 -13.90 -9.49 -3.37
N LEU A 92 -15.00 -10.05 -2.85
CA LEU A 92 -15.00 -11.34 -2.16
C LEU A 92 -14.64 -12.49 -3.10
N GLU A 93 -15.11 -12.48 -4.35
CA GLU A 93 -14.75 -13.50 -5.35
C GLU A 93 -13.26 -13.42 -5.71
N LEU A 94 -12.74 -12.21 -5.90
CA LEU A 94 -11.31 -11.99 -6.15
C LEU A 94 -10.46 -12.46 -4.95
N ASP A 95 -10.86 -12.14 -3.73
CA ASP A 95 -10.20 -12.59 -2.50
C ASP A 95 -10.24 -14.12 -2.37
N LEU A 96 -11.39 -14.75 -2.67
CA LEU A 96 -11.55 -16.20 -2.67
C LEU A 96 -10.60 -16.85 -3.69
N GLN A 97 -10.50 -16.29 -4.90
CA GLN A 97 -9.58 -16.78 -5.91
C GLN A 97 -8.12 -16.59 -5.49
N ALA A 98 -7.76 -15.43 -4.94
CA ALA A 98 -6.42 -15.17 -4.41
C ALA A 98 -6.06 -16.16 -3.28
N SER A 99 -7.00 -16.44 -2.39
CA SER A 99 -6.85 -17.42 -1.31
C SER A 99 -6.67 -18.84 -1.87
N ARG A 100 -7.50 -19.27 -2.82
CA ARG A 100 -7.39 -20.59 -3.48
C ARG A 100 -6.05 -20.76 -4.19
N THR A 101 -5.59 -19.74 -4.92
CA THR A 101 -4.27 -19.76 -5.59
C THR A 101 -3.15 -19.88 -4.58
N ARG A 102 -3.18 -19.07 -3.50
CA ARG A 102 -2.21 -19.16 -2.42
C ARG A 102 -2.22 -20.54 -1.75
N GLN A 103 -3.39 -21.09 -1.50
CA GLN A 103 -3.54 -22.42 -0.89
C GLN A 103 -2.93 -23.51 -1.77
N ARG A 104 -3.15 -23.46 -3.10
CA ARG A 104 -2.52 -24.39 -4.05
C ARG A 104 -1.00 -24.29 -4.01
N GLN A 105 -0.46 -23.07 -4.09
CA GLN A 105 0.98 -22.81 -4.02
C GLN A 105 1.58 -23.37 -2.71
N LEU A 106 0.95 -23.09 -1.57
CA LEU A 106 1.41 -23.60 -0.28
C LEU A 106 1.35 -25.13 -0.21
N ASN A 107 0.32 -25.76 -0.78
CA ASN A 107 0.24 -27.22 -0.83
C ASN A 107 1.35 -27.84 -1.69
N GLU A 108 1.67 -27.21 -2.83
CA GLU A 108 2.79 -27.62 -3.68
C GLU A 108 4.12 -27.48 -2.92
N GLU A 109 4.35 -26.34 -2.26
CA GLU A 109 5.53 -26.11 -1.42
C GLU A 109 5.64 -27.17 -0.31
N ILE A 110 4.56 -27.44 0.41
CA ILE A 110 4.50 -28.50 1.42
C ILE A 110 4.86 -29.85 0.82
N GLY A 111 4.34 -30.16 -0.38
CA GLY A 111 4.70 -31.37 -1.12
C GLY A 111 6.21 -31.47 -1.37
N THR A 112 6.80 -30.41 -1.94
CA THR A 112 8.24 -30.37 -2.22
C THR A 112 9.10 -30.50 -0.96
N LEU A 113 8.67 -29.88 0.16
CA LEU A 113 9.38 -29.96 1.44
C LEU A 113 9.28 -31.36 2.05
N ARG A 114 8.13 -32.02 1.93
CA ARG A 114 7.95 -33.41 2.38
C ARG A 114 8.82 -34.37 1.58
N GLU A 115 8.87 -34.22 0.26
CA GLU A 115 9.76 -35.02 -0.60
C GLU A 115 11.23 -34.81 -0.23
N LEU A 116 11.64 -33.56 0.00
CA LEU A 116 13.00 -33.24 0.39
C LEU A 116 13.37 -33.87 1.74
N ARG A 117 12.48 -33.75 2.72
CA ARG A 117 12.62 -34.39 4.03
C ARG A 117 12.77 -35.91 3.88
N GLN A 118 11.90 -36.55 3.10
CA GLN A 118 11.95 -37.99 2.89
C GLN A 118 13.28 -38.43 2.27
N ARG A 119 13.79 -37.70 1.26
CA ARG A 119 15.10 -38.00 0.66
C ARG A 119 16.27 -37.84 1.65
N LEU A 120 16.17 -36.88 2.57
CA LEU A 120 17.16 -36.71 3.64
C LEU A 120 17.10 -37.87 4.64
N GLU A 121 15.89 -38.27 5.05
CA GLU A 121 15.69 -39.42 5.94
C GLU A 121 16.20 -40.72 5.29
N ASP A 122 15.92 -40.95 4.00
CA ASP A 122 16.44 -42.09 3.25
C ASP A 122 17.96 -42.07 3.15
N ALA A 123 18.58 -40.89 2.97
CA ALA A 123 20.04 -40.75 2.97
C ALA A 123 20.64 -41.02 4.36
N GLN A 124 19.96 -40.59 5.42
CA GLN A 124 20.35 -40.84 6.80
C GLN A 124 20.27 -42.34 7.15
N LEU A 125 19.20 -43.03 6.71
CA LEU A 125 19.06 -44.49 6.87
C LEU A 125 20.15 -45.27 6.13
N ARG A 126 20.69 -44.71 5.03
CA ARG A 126 21.85 -45.27 4.31
C ARG A 126 23.19 -45.02 5.01
N GLY A 127 23.19 -44.38 6.18
CA GLY A 127 24.39 -44.10 6.97
C GLY A 127 25.14 -42.83 6.55
N GLN A 128 24.53 -41.96 5.75
CA GLN A 128 25.13 -40.65 5.47
C GLN A 128 24.88 -39.72 6.67
N THR A 129 25.96 -39.42 7.42
CA THR A 129 25.93 -38.46 8.54
C THR A 129 26.06 -37.02 8.09
N ASP A 130 26.68 -36.80 6.93
CA ASP A 130 26.93 -35.47 6.39
C ASP A 130 25.83 -35.02 5.44
N LEU A 131 25.69 -33.71 5.27
CA LEU A 131 24.71 -33.13 4.36
C LEU A 131 24.99 -33.58 2.91
N PRO A 132 24.08 -34.30 2.24
CA PRO A 132 24.36 -34.85 0.92
C PRO A 132 24.67 -33.78 -0.14
N HIS A 133 25.59 -34.08 -1.06
CA HIS A 133 26.03 -33.15 -2.11
C HIS A 133 24.88 -32.64 -3.00
N TRP A 134 23.84 -33.45 -3.23
CA TRP A 134 22.67 -33.03 -4.00
C TRP A 134 21.86 -31.95 -3.30
N VAL A 135 21.87 -31.92 -1.96
CA VAL A 135 21.23 -30.89 -1.14
C VAL A 135 21.98 -29.57 -1.23
N LEU A 136 23.32 -29.64 -1.20
CA LEU A 136 24.19 -28.46 -1.35
C LEU A 136 24.07 -27.79 -2.72
N ARG A 137 23.61 -28.53 -3.74
CA ARG A 137 23.39 -28.02 -5.10
C ARG A 137 21.98 -27.45 -5.31
N ASP A 138 21.03 -27.78 -4.45
CA ASP A 138 19.66 -27.26 -4.56
C ASP A 138 19.57 -25.83 -4.02
N GLU A 139 19.55 -24.86 -4.93
CA GLU A 139 19.44 -23.42 -4.61
C GLU A 139 18.20 -23.08 -3.76
N ARG A 140 17.11 -23.83 -3.91
CA ARG A 140 15.88 -23.59 -3.14
C ARG A 140 16.10 -23.95 -1.68
N PHE A 141 16.75 -25.08 -1.42
CA PHE A 141 17.09 -25.48 -0.06
C PHE A 141 18.14 -24.57 0.57
N ARG A 142 19.16 -24.15 -0.20
CA ARG A 142 20.13 -23.15 0.29
C ARG A 142 19.46 -21.85 0.69
N SER A 143 18.50 -21.38 -0.10
CA SER A 143 17.73 -20.17 0.18
C SER A 143 16.86 -20.36 1.43
N LEU A 144 16.22 -21.52 1.57
CA LEU A 144 15.45 -21.88 2.76
C LEU A 144 16.31 -21.89 4.04
N LEU A 145 17.50 -22.48 3.99
CA LEU A 145 18.43 -22.49 5.12
C LEU A 145 18.88 -21.08 5.52
N LYS A 146 19.21 -20.23 4.54
CA LYS A 146 19.57 -18.82 4.78
C LYS A 146 18.42 -18.05 5.41
N GLU A 147 17.20 -18.30 4.96
CA GLU A 147 15.99 -17.68 5.51
C GLU A 147 15.75 -18.12 6.95
N ALA A 148 15.85 -19.43 7.24
CA ALA A 148 15.71 -19.98 8.59
C ALA A 148 16.78 -19.44 9.55
N GLU A 149 18.02 -19.28 9.08
CA GLU A 149 19.09 -18.67 9.86
C GLU A 149 18.80 -17.19 10.15
N ARG A 150 18.34 -16.43 9.15
CA ARG A 150 17.95 -15.03 9.32
C ARG A 150 16.81 -14.88 10.32
N GLN A 151 15.77 -15.72 10.23
CA GLN A 151 14.65 -15.73 11.17
C GLN A 151 15.12 -16.01 12.59
N THR A 152 15.98 -17.01 12.79
CA THR A 152 16.54 -17.32 14.11
C THR A 152 17.31 -16.14 14.71
N ARG A 153 18.06 -15.39 13.89
CA ARG A 153 18.76 -14.16 14.33
C ARG A 153 17.79 -13.03 14.65
N GLN A 154 16.76 -12.84 13.82
CA GLN A 154 15.72 -11.83 14.02
C GLN A 154 14.91 -12.09 15.29
N THR A 155 14.44 -13.32 15.52
CA THR A 155 13.70 -13.67 16.75
C THR A 155 14.49 -13.37 18.01
N LYS A 156 15.82 -13.57 18.01
CA LYS A 156 16.67 -13.22 19.16
C LYS A 156 16.74 -11.70 19.41
N LEU A 157 16.81 -10.90 18.34
CA LEU A 157 16.81 -9.44 18.43
C LEU A 157 15.44 -8.91 18.84
N ASP A 158 14.37 -9.44 18.26
CA ASP A 158 12.99 -9.07 18.55
C ASP A 158 12.64 -9.43 20.00
N TYR A 159 13.08 -10.60 20.49
CA TYR A 159 12.93 -10.99 21.88
C TYR A 159 13.62 -10.00 22.85
N HIS A 160 14.81 -9.51 22.50
CA HIS A 160 15.48 -8.49 23.31
C HIS A 160 14.70 -7.16 23.28
N GLN A 161 14.20 -6.73 22.13
CA GLN A 161 13.39 -5.52 22.04
C GLN A 161 12.09 -5.65 22.85
N GLU A 162 11.44 -6.81 22.79
CA GLU A 162 10.25 -7.13 23.55
C GLU A 162 10.52 -7.09 25.06
N GLN A 163 11.65 -7.64 25.53
CA GLN A 163 12.05 -7.51 26.94
C GLN A 163 12.27 -6.05 27.37
N VAL A 164 12.85 -5.22 26.51
CA VAL A 164 13.05 -3.79 26.80
C VAL A 164 11.70 -3.08 26.90
N ALA A 165 10.80 -3.34 25.94
CA ALA A 165 9.45 -2.80 25.95
C ALA A 165 8.66 -3.25 27.19
N GLU A 166 8.79 -4.51 27.60
CA GLU A 166 8.15 -5.05 28.79
C GLU A 166 8.64 -4.36 30.07
N LYS A 167 9.96 -4.12 30.19
CA LYS A 167 10.54 -3.38 31.33
C LYS A 167 10.02 -1.93 31.38
N MET A 168 9.94 -1.27 30.22
CA MET A 168 9.38 0.07 30.11
C MET A 168 7.90 0.09 30.50
N LEU A 169 7.12 -0.88 30.04
CA LEU A 169 5.70 -1.02 30.38
C LEU A 169 5.52 -1.22 31.89
N LYS A 170 6.30 -2.12 32.51
CA LYS A 170 6.27 -2.33 33.97
C LYS A 170 6.61 -1.06 34.74
N LYS A 171 7.60 -0.28 34.28
CA LYS A 171 7.95 1.01 34.88
C LYS A 171 6.80 2.01 34.76
N ALA A 172 6.24 2.17 33.57
CA ALA A 172 5.10 3.06 33.34
C ALA A 172 3.88 2.65 34.17
N SER A 173 3.56 1.35 34.26
CA SER A 173 2.48 0.84 35.11
C SER A 173 2.71 1.15 36.59
N LYS A 174 3.96 1.02 37.08
CA LYS A 174 4.31 1.37 38.46
C LYS A 174 4.13 2.87 38.72
N GLU A 175 4.56 3.72 37.80
CA GLU A 175 4.38 5.17 37.89
C GLU A 175 2.88 5.55 37.87
N ILE A 176 2.08 4.96 36.97
CA ILE A 176 0.62 5.17 36.93
C ILE A 176 -0.03 4.75 38.25
N TYR A 177 0.37 3.60 38.81
CA TYR A 177 -0.14 3.14 40.10
C TYR A 177 0.22 4.11 41.22
N GLN A 178 1.44 4.65 41.25
CA GLN A 178 1.86 5.67 42.22
C GLN A 178 1.09 6.98 42.06
N LEU A 179 0.92 7.49 40.84
CA LEU A 179 0.14 8.71 40.57
C LEU A 179 -1.33 8.55 40.96
N ARG A 180 -1.89 7.35 40.76
CA ARG A 180 -3.24 7.00 41.21
C ARG A 180 -3.30 6.90 42.74
N GLY A 181 -2.26 6.36 43.37
CA GLY A 181 -2.12 6.32 44.83
C GLY A 181 -1.93 7.70 45.47
N GLN A 182 -1.34 8.66 44.77
CA GLN A 182 -1.25 10.03 45.28
C GLN A 182 -2.56 10.82 45.12
N ASN A 183 -3.46 10.39 44.23
CA ASN A 183 -4.79 10.97 44.02
C ASN A 183 -5.89 10.30 44.87
N HIS A 184 -5.60 9.92 46.12
CA HIS A 184 -6.55 9.24 47.02
C HIS A 184 -7.68 10.12 47.62
N LYS A 185 -8.02 11.26 47.01
CA LYS A 185 -9.11 12.10 47.56
C LYS A 185 -10.51 11.63 47.15
N GLU A 186 -10.67 10.88 46.05
CA GLU A 186 -11.98 10.42 45.57
C GLU A 186 -11.91 9.00 44.96
N PRO A 187 -12.99 8.20 45.04
CA PRO A 187 -13.06 6.89 44.39
C PRO A 187 -12.86 6.98 42.87
N ILE A 188 -12.20 5.99 42.26
CA ILE A 188 -11.92 5.93 40.81
C ILE A 188 -13.19 6.11 39.96
N GLN A 189 -14.33 5.62 40.46
CA GLN A 189 -15.62 5.76 39.79
C GLN A 189 -16.07 7.23 39.72
N VAL A 190 -15.80 8.01 40.77
CA VAL A 190 -16.11 9.45 40.82
C VAL A 190 -15.18 10.24 39.91
N GLN A 191 -13.89 9.89 39.87
CA GLN A 191 -12.92 10.52 38.98
C GLN A 191 -13.25 10.26 37.50
N THR A 192 -13.55 9.01 37.15
CA THR A 192 -13.97 8.64 35.78
C THR A 192 -15.30 9.28 35.40
N PHE A 193 -16.24 9.41 36.34
CA PHE A 193 -17.48 10.16 36.11
C PHE A 193 -17.19 11.63 35.82
N ARG A 194 -16.35 12.30 36.62
CA ARG A 194 -15.96 13.70 36.39
C ARG A 194 -15.26 13.90 35.05
N GLU A 195 -14.35 13.01 34.67
CA GLU A 195 -13.67 13.06 33.37
C GLU A 195 -14.66 12.89 32.21
N LYS A 196 -15.58 11.93 32.31
CA LYS A 196 -16.64 11.73 31.31
C LYS A 196 -17.55 12.95 31.20
N ILE A 197 -18.05 13.45 32.32
CA ILE A 197 -18.92 14.64 32.33
C ILE A 197 -18.16 15.83 31.77
N ALA A 198 -16.92 16.08 32.21
CA ALA A 198 -16.09 17.16 31.67
C ALA A 198 -15.84 17.02 30.17
N PHE A 199 -15.80 15.81 29.62
CA PHE A 199 -15.73 15.59 28.18
C PHE A 199 -17.03 16.00 27.47
N PHE A 200 -18.19 15.56 27.99
CA PHE A 200 -19.50 15.87 27.41
C PHE A 200 -19.95 17.32 27.60
N THR A 201 -19.45 17.99 28.64
CA THR A 201 -19.80 19.38 28.94
C THR A 201 -18.78 20.38 28.40
N ARG A 202 -17.77 19.93 27.63
CA ARG A 202 -16.82 20.83 26.98
C ARG A 202 -17.56 21.81 26.06
N PRO A 203 -17.36 23.14 26.21
CA PRO A 203 -18.08 24.15 25.43
C PRO A 203 -17.85 24.10 23.91
N ARG A 204 -16.86 23.33 23.44
CA ARG A 204 -16.50 23.16 22.03
C ARG A 204 -16.19 21.70 21.74
N ILE A 205 -17.23 20.88 21.63
CA ILE A 205 -17.10 19.54 21.08
C ILE A 205 -17.22 19.69 19.56
N ASN A 206 -16.14 19.42 18.83
CA ASN A 206 -16.19 19.28 17.37
C ASN A 206 -16.90 17.96 17.06
N ILE A 207 -18.24 17.96 17.08
CA ILE A 207 -19.03 16.83 16.62
C ILE A 207 -19.06 16.90 15.09
N PRO A 208 -18.51 15.91 14.36
CA PRO A 208 -18.63 15.88 12.92
C PRO A 208 -20.12 15.84 12.53
N PRO A 209 -20.57 16.66 11.56
CA PRO A 209 -21.97 16.64 11.14
C PRO A 209 -22.31 15.26 10.58
N LEU A 210 -23.43 14.69 11.05
CA LEU A 210 -23.95 13.43 10.54
C LEU A 210 -24.46 13.64 9.11
N PRO A 211 -24.21 12.71 8.18
CA PRO A 211 -24.75 12.79 6.82
C PRO A 211 -26.28 12.72 6.90
N ALA A 212 -26.96 13.65 6.22
CA ALA A 212 -28.42 13.61 6.11
C ALA A 212 -28.82 12.40 5.25
N ASP A 213 -29.73 11.57 5.76
CA ASP A 213 -30.45 10.58 4.95
C ASP A 213 -31.39 11.36 4.01
N ASP A 214 -31.11 11.30 2.70
CA ASP A 214 -32.05 11.75 1.67
C ASP A 214 -33.16 10.70 1.51
N VAL A 215 -34.40 11.13 1.76
CA VAL A 215 -35.67 10.41 1.52
C VAL A 215 -36.08 10.51 0.06
#